data_AF-A6P0B7-F1
#
_entry.id   AF-A6P0B7-F1
#
_cell.length_a   1.000
_cell.length_b   1.000
_cell.length_c   1.000
_cell.angle_alpha   90.00
_cell.angle_beta   90.00
_cell.angle_gamma   90.00
#
_symmetry.space_group_name_H-M   'P 1'
#
loop_
_entity.id
_entity.type
_entity.pdbx_description
1 polymer ?
#
loop_
_entity_poly.entity_id
_entity_poly.type
_entity_poly.pdbx_seq_one_letter_code
_entity_poly.pdbx_strand_id
1 'polypeptide(L)'
;MTEMSVRQWQERFRSGDFSSKDRAVQCEAGWYDWFCQDDALAGRLQKLSKVVMGITDPYILDNYYVWFKNNCPLSGPLYDDVRFEPLRGDRNGKYFVVIRDSPHETHKWTLYTERHGFEQPEFTCANVRDMLRHINSMAPETWRGDPQPAKAPRSPQNKRKEAER
;
A
#
# COMPACT_ATOMS: atom_id res chain seq x y z
N MET A 1 -11.62 -3.42 5.20
CA MET A 1 -10.35 -2.66 5.18
C MET A 1 -10.71 -1.25 4.76
N THR A 2 -10.20 -0.22 5.43
CA THR A 2 -10.50 1.16 5.05
C THR A 2 -9.69 1.49 3.80
N GLU A 3 -10.34 1.68 2.66
CA GLU A 3 -9.70 2.03 1.39
C GLU A 3 -9.18 3.47 1.44
N MET A 4 -7.99 3.64 2.02
CA MET A 4 -7.26 4.91 2.05
C MET A 4 -6.13 4.89 1.03
N SER A 5 -5.88 6.02 0.37
CA SER A 5 -4.75 6.10 -0.57
C SER A 5 -3.41 5.98 0.16
N VAL A 6 -2.33 5.66 -0.56
CA VAL A 6 -0.97 5.66 0.00
C VAL A 6 -0.64 7.01 0.62
N ARG A 7 -1.08 8.13 0.01
CA ARG A 7 -0.90 9.47 0.58
C ARG A 7 -1.57 9.60 1.95
N GLN A 8 -2.84 9.20 2.06
CA GLN A 8 -3.58 9.25 3.32
C GLN A 8 -2.96 8.31 4.36
N TRP A 9 -2.52 7.11 3.94
CA TRP A 9 -1.81 6.19 4.80
C TRP A 9 -0.53 6.80 5.36
N GLN A 10 0.27 7.48 4.51
CA GLN A 10 1.48 8.17 4.96
C GLN A 10 1.16 9.28 5.98
N GLU A 11 0.09 10.05 5.77
CA GLU A 11 -0.34 11.10 6.70
C GLU A 11 -0.69 10.51 8.07
N ARG A 12 -1.48 9.43 8.10
CA ARG A 12 -1.87 8.73 9.33
C ARG A 12 -0.69 8.06 10.04
N PHE A 13 0.23 7.49 9.27
CA PHE A 13 1.45 6.94 9.84
C PHE A 13 2.30 8.03 10.50
N ARG A 14 2.42 9.22 9.88
CA ARG A 14 3.13 10.38 10.47
C ARG A 14 2.45 10.93 11.72
N SER A 15 1.11 10.92 11.79
CA SER A 15 0.37 11.35 12.99
C SER A 15 0.43 10.33 14.14
N GLY A 16 0.97 9.15 13.89
CA GLY A 16 1.15 8.11 14.89
C GLY A 16 -0.08 7.22 15.08
N ASP A 17 -1.07 7.29 14.21
CA ASP A 17 -2.33 6.52 14.29
C ASP A 17 -2.07 5.00 14.38
N PHE A 18 -0.96 4.53 13.81
CA PHE A 18 -0.60 3.11 13.73
C PHE A 18 0.46 2.68 14.76
N SER A 19 0.67 3.48 15.81
CA SER A 19 1.72 3.23 16.81
C SER A 19 1.33 2.20 17.88
N SER A 20 0.02 2.01 18.14
CA SER A 20 -0.45 1.04 19.14
C SER A 20 -0.20 -0.40 18.68
N LYS A 21 0.05 -1.29 19.65
CA LYS A 21 0.14 -2.74 19.43
C LYS A 21 -1.24 -3.41 19.32
N ASP A 22 -2.32 -2.67 19.53
CA ASP A 22 -3.67 -3.22 19.46
C ASP A 22 -3.95 -3.83 18.09
N ARG A 23 -4.45 -5.06 18.09
CA ARG A 23 -4.79 -5.79 16.86
C ARG A 23 -5.70 -4.97 15.96
N ALA A 24 -6.72 -4.30 16.52
CA ALA A 24 -7.65 -3.48 15.75
C ALA A 24 -6.94 -2.32 15.01
N VAL A 25 -5.99 -1.66 15.69
CA VAL A 25 -5.17 -0.59 15.10
C VAL A 25 -4.26 -1.16 14.00
N GLN A 26 -3.71 -2.35 14.19
CA GLN A 26 -2.85 -2.98 13.18
C GLN A 26 -3.65 -3.50 11.97
N CYS A 27 -4.88 -3.99 12.17
CA CYS A 27 -5.82 -4.24 11.08
C CYS A 27 -6.14 -2.96 10.30
N GLU A 28 -6.36 -1.84 11.00
CA GLU A 28 -6.63 -0.55 10.38
C GLU A 28 -5.42 -0.01 9.60
N ALA A 29 -4.20 -0.25 10.12
CA ALA A 29 -2.96 0.04 9.42
C ALA A 29 -2.79 -0.77 8.13
N GLY A 30 -3.55 -1.86 7.95
CA GLY A 30 -3.59 -2.65 6.72
C GLY A 30 -3.06 -4.08 6.87
N TRP A 31 -2.76 -4.57 8.07
CA TRP A 31 -2.47 -6.00 8.25
C TRP A 31 -3.71 -6.83 7.95
N TYR A 32 -3.57 -7.80 7.06
CA TYR A 32 -4.68 -8.62 6.58
C TYR A 32 -4.60 -10.08 7.04
N ASP A 33 -3.40 -10.67 6.95
CA ASP A 33 -3.13 -12.07 7.28
C ASP A 33 -1.70 -12.19 7.81
N TRP A 34 -1.54 -12.86 8.94
CA TRP A 34 -0.27 -12.95 9.66
C TRP A 34 -0.16 -14.22 10.51
N PHE A 35 1.07 -14.68 10.71
CA PHE A 35 1.39 -15.85 11.52
C PHE A 35 2.20 -15.51 12.79
N CYS A 36 2.66 -14.27 12.92
CA CYS A 36 3.29 -13.77 14.15
C CYS A 36 2.26 -13.38 15.22
N GLN A 37 2.72 -13.06 16.43
CA GLN A 37 1.84 -12.53 17.49
C GLN A 37 1.34 -11.12 17.15
N ASP A 38 0.12 -10.80 17.56
CA ASP A 38 -0.51 -9.49 17.29
C ASP A 38 0.36 -8.31 17.78
N ASP A 39 0.99 -8.46 18.94
CA ASP A 39 1.82 -7.43 19.56
C ASP A 39 3.14 -7.15 18.82
N ALA A 40 3.53 -8.04 17.90
CA ALA A 40 4.70 -7.89 17.04
C ALA A 40 4.39 -7.08 15.76
N LEU A 41 3.11 -6.94 15.38
CA LEU A 41 2.70 -6.30 14.13
C LEU A 41 3.14 -4.85 14.04
N ALA A 42 3.00 -4.07 15.11
CA ALA A 42 3.42 -2.66 15.13
C ALA A 42 4.93 -2.51 14.84
N GLY A 43 5.75 -3.38 15.44
CA GLY A 43 7.20 -3.37 15.21
C GLY A 43 7.58 -3.81 13.79
N ARG A 44 6.83 -4.75 13.20
CA ARG A 44 7.00 -5.18 11.80
C ARG A 44 6.55 -4.09 10.83
N LEU A 45 5.44 -3.42 11.13
CA LEU A 45 4.92 -2.29 10.36
C LEU A 45 5.96 -1.19 10.25
N GLN A 46 6.65 -0.84 11.35
CA GLN A 46 7.74 0.15 11.35
C GLN A 46 8.91 -0.22 10.41
N LYS A 47 9.13 -1.51 10.15
CA LYS A 47 10.17 -1.96 9.22
C LYS A 47 9.73 -1.82 7.76
N LEU A 48 8.48 -2.18 7.45
CA LEU A 48 7.90 -2.06 6.11
C LEU A 48 7.52 -0.62 5.76
N SER A 49 7.08 0.19 6.72
CA SER A 49 6.67 1.57 6.51
C SER A 49 7.74 2.41 5.82
N LYS A 50 9.03 2.06 5.97
CA LYS A 50 10.15 2.70 5.27
C LYS A 50 9.97 2.73 3.74
N VAL A 51 9.41 1.67 3.14
CA VAL A 51 9.15 1.67 1.70
C VAL A 51 7.88 2.46 1.37
N VAL A 52 6.82 2.35 2.18
CA VAL A 52 5.57 3.08 1.92
C VAL A 52 5.78 4.60 2.06
N MET A 53 6.49 5.02 3.11
CA MET A 53 6.82 6.42 3.41
C MET A 53 7.78 7.07 2.42
N GLY A 54 8.58 6.26 1.72
CA GLY A 54 9.55 6.75 0.75
C GLY A 54 8.99 6.90 -0.67
N ILE A 55 7.74 6.49 -0.91
CA ILE A 55 7.07 6.69 -2.19
C ILE A 55 6.74 8.18 -2.34
N THR A 56 7.14 8.73 -3.48
CA THR A 56 6.94 10.11 -3.89
C THR A 56 6.26 10.24 -5.24
N ASP A 57 6.15 9.16 -6.03
CA ASP A 57 5.42 9.19 -7.29
C ASP A 57 3.94 9.57 -7.04
N PRO A 58 3.43 10.67 -7.64
CA PRO A 58 2.09 11.16 -7.35
C PRO A 58 0.99 10.19 -7.81
N TYR A 59 1.22 9.40 -8.86
CA TYR A 59 0.22 8.44 -9.30
C TYR A 59 0.05 7.32 -8.28
N ILE A 60 1.17 6.75 -7.80
CA ILE A 60 1.14 5.73 -6.75
C ILE A 60 0.52 6.30 -5.47
N LEU A 61 0.90 7.52 -5.07
CA LEU A 61 0.38 8.17 -3.87
C LEU A 61 -1.16 8.30 -3.87
N ASP A 62 -1.74 8.65 -5.01
CA ASP A 62 -3.16 9.03 -5.10
C ASP A 62 -4.08 7.91 -5.61
N ASN A 63 -3.53 6.89 -6.28
CA ASN A 63 -4.34 5.86 -6.96
C ASN A 63 -4.11 4.45 -6.43
N TYR A 64 -3.32 4.29 -5.36
CA TYR A 64 -3.11 2.99 -4.72
C TYR A 64 -3.50 3.02 -3.26
N TYR A 65 -3.85 1.85 -2.73
CA TYR A 65 -3.81 1.57 -1.29
C TYR A 65 -2.76 0.51 -0.99
N VAL A 66 -2.43 0.36 0.30
CA VAL A 66 -1.49 -0.66 0.79
C VAL A 66 -2.17 -1.62 1.75
N TRP A 67 -1.68 -2.86 1.74
CA TRP A 67 -1.97 -3.85 2.77
C TRP A 67 -0.75 -4.72 3.03
N PHE A 68 -0.69 -5.29 4.22
CA PHE A 68 0.49 -5.95 4.76
C PHE A 68 0.20 -7.41 5.09
N LYS A 69 1.20 -8.27 4.84
CA LYS A 69 1.17 -9.66 5.27
C LYS A 69 2.44 -10.04 6.01
N ASN A 70 2.28 -10.94 6.96
CA ASN A 70 3.38 -11.68 7.55
C ASN A 70 3.19 -13.12 7.11
N ASN A 71 4.09 -13.64 6.30
CA ASN A 71 3.92 -14.94 5.65
C ASN A 71 4.66 -16.03 6.42
N CYS A 72 4.06 -17.23 6.45
CA CYS A 72 4.69 -18.45 6.92
C CYS A 72 5.08 -19.31 5.71
N PRO A 73 6.36 -19.30 5.30
CA PRO A 73 6.80 -20.23 4.25
C PRO A 73 6.74 -21.67 4.77
N LEU A 74 6.64 -22.63 3.86
CA LEU A 74 6.75 -24.06 4.21
C LEU A 74 8.12 -24.39 4.83
N SER A 75 9.17 -23.66 4.46
CA SER A 75 10.52 -23.82 4.98
C SER A 75 11.16 -22.45 5.21
N GLY A 76 11.79 -22.27 6.37
CA GLY A 76 12.47 -21.03 6.75
C GLY A 76 11.66 -20.10 7.67
N PRO A 77 12.24 -18.96 8.07
CA PRO A 77 11.60 -18.00 8.96
C PRO A 77 10.41 -17.26 8.33
N LEU A 78 9.53 -16.74 9.20
CA LEU A 78 8.47 -15.81 8.79
C LEU A 78 9.07 -14.54 8.17
N TYR A 79 8.44 -14.03 7.12
CA TYR A 79 8.85 -12.81 6.44
C TYR A 79 7.66 -11.87 6.22
N ASP A 80 7.92 -10.62 5.91
CA ASP A 80 6.86 -9.61 5.77
C ASP A 80 6.80 -9.10 4.31
N ASP A 81 5.61 -8.80 3.83
CA ASP A 81 5.41 -8.10 2.55
C ASP A 81 4.42 -6.94 2.70
N VAL A 82 4.58 -5.93 1.84
CA VAL A 82 3.60 -4.89 1.60
C VAL A 82 3.16 -4.97 0.14
N ARG A 83 1.85 -4.84 -0.07
CA ARG A 83 1.22 -4.99 -1.37
C ARG A 83 0.55 -3.69 -1.75
N PHE A 84 0.69 -3.33 -3.01
CA PHE A 84 0.15 -2.11 -3.58
C PHE A 84 -0.85 -2.50 -4.65
N GLU A 85 -2.08 -2.06 -4.46
CA GLU A 85 -3.20 -2.36 -5.34
C GLU A 85 -3.89 -1.07 -5.76
N PRO A 86 -4.38 -0.97 -7.01
CA PRO A 86 -5.15 0.19 -7.42
C PRO A 86 -6.33 0.41 -6.50
N LEU A 87 -6.49 1.64 -6.03
CA LEU A 87 -7.60 2.08 -5.19
C LEU A 87 -8.94 1.96 -5.91
N ARG A 88 -8.92 1.97 -7.24
CA ARG A 88 -10.10 1.87 -8.10
C ARG A 88 -9.77 1.13 -9.39
N GLY A 89 -10.78 0.46 -9.93
CA GLY A 89 -10.68 -0.28 -11.19
C GLY A 89 -9.91 -1.59 -11.05
N ASP A 90 -9.73 -2.27 -12.18
CA ASP A 90 -9.02 -3.54 -12.22
C ASP A 90 -7.51 -3.36 -12.07
N ARG A 91 -6.84 -4.42 -11.60
CA ARG A 91 -5.38 -4.41 -11.46
C ARG A 91 -4.68 -4.18 -12.80
N ASN A 92 -5.06 -4.87 -13.88
CA ASN A 92 -4.51 -4.65 -15.23
C ASN A 92 -2.96 -4.53 -15.27
N GLY A 93 -2.24 -5.35 -14.50
CA GLY A 93 -0.77 -5.33 -14.42
C GLY A 93 -0.19 -4.27 -13.46
N LYS A 94 -1.05 -3.49 -12.80
CA LYS A 94 -0.69 -2.38 -11.91
C LYS A 94 -0.41 -2.84 -10.48
N TYR A 95 -0.80 -4.05 -10.09
CA TYR A 95 -0.53 -4.58 -8.76
C TYR A 95 0.94 -4.94 -8.59
N PHE A 96 1.50 -4.64 -7.42
CA PHE A 96 2.88 -5.01 -7.08
C PHE A 96 3.07 -5.32 -5.60
N VAL A 97 4.10 -6.11 -5.31
CA VAL A 97 4.43 -6.60 -3.96
C VAL A 97 5.88 -6.29 -3.66
N VAL A 98 6.14 -5.70 -2.50
CA VAL A 98 7.49 -5.50 -1.97
C VAL A 98 7.66 -6.42 -0.78
N ILE A 99 8.52 -7.42 -0.95
CA ILE A 99 8.88 -8.42 0.06
C ILE A 99 10.12 -7.94 0.82
N ARG A 100 10.14 -8.20 2.13
CA ARG A 100 11.26 -7.87 3.01
C ARG A 100 11.73 -9.10 3.80
N ASP A 101 13.03 -9.40 3.71
CA ASP A 101 13.72 -10.48 4.43
C ASP A 101 13.07 -11.88 4.20
N SER A 102 12.63 -12.18 2.97
CA SER A 102 12.17 -13.53 2.63
C SER A 102 13.35 -14.50 2.59
N PRO A 103 13.23 -15.71 3.17
CA PRO A 103 14.28 -16.72 3.12
C PRO A 103 14.46 -17.37 1.75
N HIS A 104 13.55 -17.08 0.80
CA HIS A 104 13.59 -17.61 -0.56
C HIS A 104 14.10 -16.58 -1.56
N GLU A 105 14.44 -15.38 -1.10
CA GLU A 105 14.94 -14.29 -1.94
C GLU A 105 16.42 -14.05 -1.68
N THR A 106 17.16 -13.74 -2.75
CA THR A 106 18.61 -13.48 -2.67
C THR A 106 18.92 -12.21 -1.88
N HIS A 107 18.04 -11.21 -1.94
CA HIS A 107 18.26 -9.91 -1.32
C HIS A 107 17.17 -9.57 -0.32
N LYS A 108 17.53 -8.63 0.57
CA LYS A 108 16.65 -8.11 1.63
C LYS A 108 15.32 -7.56 1.11
N TRP A 109 15.35 -6.87 -0.02
CA TRP A 109 14.17 -6.27 -0.63
C TRP A 109 13.97 -6.86 -2.02
N THR A 110 12.76 -7.35 -2.26
CA THR A 110 12.38 -7.93 -3.56
C THR A 110 11.06 -7.33 -4.01
N LEU A 111 10.98 -6.93 -5.27
CA LEU A 111 9.80 -6.43 -5.95
C LEU A 111 9.30 -7.45 -6.97
N TYR A 112 8.01 -7.77 -6.86
CA TYR A 112 7.27 -8.47 -7.90
C TYR A 112 6.17 -7.57 -8.43
N THR A 113 5.89 -7.64 -9.73
CA THR A 113 4.81 -6.86 -10.35
C THR A 113 3.97 -7.76 -11.24
N GLU A 114 2.67 -7.54 -11.23
CA GLU A 114 1.74 -8.35 -12.01
C GLU A 114 2.03 -8.27 -13.52
N ARG A 115 2.47 -7.11 -14.02
CA ARG A 115 2.87 -6.91 -15.43
C ARG A 115 4.01 -7.82 -15.92
N HIS A 116 4.86 -8.33 -15.02
CA HIS A 116 5.95 -9.26 -15.34
C HIS A 116 5.68 -10.68 -14.83
N GLY A 117 4.49 -10.94 -14.29
CA GLY A 117 4.17 -12.18 -13.59
C GLY A 117 4.86 -12.30 -12.23
N PHE A 118 4.72 -13.49 -11.62
CA PHE A 118 5.24 -13.77 -10.27
C PHE A 118 6.28 -14.89 -10.24
N GLU A 119 6.79 -15.31 -11.40
CA GLU A 119 7.79 -16.38 -11.49
C GLU A 119 9.18 -15.88 -11.07
N GLN A 120 9.54 -14.66 -11.46
CA GLN A 120 10.83 -14.04 -11.13
C GLN A 120 10.61 -12.60 -10.65
N PRO A 121 11.48 -12.11 -9.75
CA PRO A 121 11.37 -10.74 -9.26
C PRO A 121 11.70 -9.75 -10.37
N GLU A 122 10.95 -8.65 -10.46
CA GLU A 122 11.26 -7.54 -11.35
C GLU A 122 12.54 -6.83 -10.90
N PHE A 123 12.71 -6.67 -9.58
CA PHE A 123 13.84 -5.95 -9.01
C PHE A 123 14.19 -6.48 -7.62
N THR A 124 15.49 -6.60 -7.32
CA THR A 124 15.97 -7.00 -5.99
C THR A 124 17.12 -6.10 -5.55
N CYS A 125 17.21 -5.78 -4.26
CA CYS A 125 18.31 -4.97 -3.73
C CYS A 125 18.51 -5.13 -2.22
N ALA A 126 19.71 -4.79 -1.74
CA ALA A 126 20.06 -4.92 -0.34
C ALA A 126 19.46 -3.84 0.57
N ASN A 127 19.09 -2.67 0.02
CA ASN A 127 18.66 -1.52 0.81
C ASN A 127 17.39 -0.85 0.25
N VAL A 128 16.64 -0.21 1.15
CA VAL A 128 15.34 0.39 0.80
C VAL A 128 15.47 1.59 -0.13
N ARG A 129 16.61 2.30 -0.16
CA ARG A 129 16.77 3.49 -1.01
C ARG A 129 16.80 3.11 -2.48
N ASP A 130 17.46 2.01 -2.83
CA ASP A 130 17.47 1.51 -4.21
C ASP A 130 16.09 0.97 -4.61
N MET A 131 15.39 0.28 -3.71
CA MET A 131 14.00 -0.14 -3.93
C MET A 131 13.09 1.07 -4.22
N LEU A 132 13.21 2.13 -3.44
CA LEU A 132 12.45 3.36 -3.62
C LEU A 132 12.80 4.09 -4.92
N ARG A 133 14.08 4.08 -5.33
CA ARG A 133 14.50 4.65 -6.63
C ARG A 133 13.77 3.94 -7.77
N HIS A 134 13.71 2.60 -7.73
CA HIS A 134 13.01 1.81 -8.73
C HIS A 134 11.50 2.08 -8.72
N ILE A 135 10.85 1.95 -7.56
CA ILE A 135 9.39 2.15 -7.40
C ILE A 135 8.96 3.53 -7.87
N ASN A 136 9.68 4.59 -7.50
CA ASN A 136 9.31 5.95 -7.88
C ASN A 136 9.56 6.27 -9.37
N SER A 137 10.17 5.36 -10.13
CA SER A 137 10.35 5.48 -11.58
C SER A 137 9.49 4.50 -12.39
N MET A 138 8.81 3.54 -11.75
CA MET A 138 8.20 2.41 -12.46
C MET A 138 6.78 2.66 -12.97
N ALA A 139 6.13 3.75 -12.55
CA ALA A 139 4.77 4.09 -13.00
C ALA A 139 4.84 4.75 -14.39
N PRO A 140 4.46 4.06 -15.48
CA PRO A 140 4.53 4.63 -16.82
C PRO A 140 3.53 5.78 -16.99
N GLU A 141 3.80 6.69 -17.92
CA GLU A 141 2.88 7.78 -18.26
C GLU A 141 1.51 7.28 -18.71
N THR A 142 1.44 6.10 -19.32
CA THR A 142 0.20 5.45 -19.76
C THR A 142 -0.77 5.15 -18.61
N TRP A 143 -0.28 5.02 -17.38
CA TRP A 143 -1.14 4.88 -16.20
C TRP A 143 -1.88 6.18 -15.87
N ARG A 144 -1.34 7.33 -16.28
CA ARG A 144 -1.88 8.67 -16.02
C ARG A 144 -2.99 9.05 -17.02
N GLY A 145 -3.25 8.19 -18.00
CA GLY A 145 -4.35 8.31 -18.96
C GLY A 145 -5.66 7.76 -18.40
N ASP A 146 -6.27 8.51 -17.48
CA ASP A 146 -7.71 8.74 -17.46
C ASP A 146 -7.97 9.89 -16.48
N PRO A 147 -8.39 11.08 -16.94
CA PRO A 147 -8.75 12.15 -16.02
C PRO A 147 -9.89 11.68 -15.13
N GLN A 148 -9.73 11.79 -13.80
CA GLN A 148 -10.88 11.69 -12.91
C GLN A 148 -11.96 12.66 -13.41
N PRO A 149 -13.23 12.25 -13.58
CA PRO A 149 -14.27 13.22 -13.85
C PRO A 149 -14.24 14.24 -12.72
N ALA A 150 -14.02 15.51 -13.09
CA ALA A 150 -14.02 16.62 -12.15
C ALA A 150 -15.28 16.51 -11.30
N LYS A 151 -15.14 16.59 -9.97
CA LYS A 151 -16.28 16.58 -9.06
C LYS A 151 -17.28 17.63 -9.56
N ALA A 152 -18.45 17.19 -10.01
CA ALA A 152 -19.48 18.09 -10.48
C ALA A 152 -19.77 19.14 -9.39
N PRO A 153 -19.87 20.43 -9.74
CA PRO A 153 -20.20 21.45 -8.76
C PRO A 153 -21.54 21.08 -8.12
N ARG A 154 -21.58 21.04 -6.79
CA ARG A 154 -22.80 20.75 -6.03
C ARG A 154 -23.87 21.73 -6.47
N SER A 155 -24.95 21.21 -7.05
CA SER A 155 -26.14 21.99 -7.37
C SER A 155 -26.69 22.61 -6.07
N PRO A 156 -27.09 23.90 -6.06
CA PRO A 156 -27.68 24.50 -4.88
C PRO A 156 -28.95 23.74 -4.49
N GLN A 157 -28.99 23.22 -3.27
CA GLN A 157 -30.20 22.63 -2.71
C GLN A 157 -31.26 23.74 -2.55
N ASN A 158 -32.32 23.68 -3.35
CA ASN A 158 -33.49 24.52 -3.17
C ASN A 158 -34.12 24.19 -1.81
N LYS A 159 -34.03 25.14 -0.87
CA LYS A 159 -34.83 25.13 0.36
C LYS A 159 -36.30 25.23 -0.04
N ARG A 160 -37.05 24.12 -0.01
CA ARG A 160 -38.51 24.17 0.00
C ARG A 160 -38.93 24.80 1.33
N LYS A 161 -39.55 25.98 1.25
CA LYS A 161 -40.36 26.54 2.33
C LYS A 161 -41.58 25.63 2.49
N GLU A 162 -41.70 24.94 3.62
CA GLU A 162 -43.01 24.52 4.11
C GLU A 162 -43.76 25.78 4.52
N ALA A 163 -44.91 26.00 3.87
CA ALA A 163 -45.92 26.96 4.29
C ALA A 163 -47.13 26.14 4.75
N GLU A 164 -47.61 26.54 5.91
CA GLU A 164 -48.75 26.06 6.71
C GLU A 164 -49.96 25.56 5.92
N ARG A 165 -50.59 24.50 6.46
CA ARG A 165 -52.04 24.41 6.72
C ARG A 165 -52.35 23.28 7.69
#